data_AF-A0A9E1XFQ1-F1
#
_entry.id   AF-A0A9E1XFQ1-F1
#
_cell.length_a   1.000
_cell.length_b   1.000
_cell.length_c   1.000
_cell.angle_alpha   90.00
_cell.angle_beta   90.00
_cell.angle_gamma   90.00
#
_symmetry.space_group_name_H-M   'P 1'
#
loop_
_entity.id
_entity.type
_entity.pdbx_description
1 polymer ?
#
loop_
_entity_poly.entity_id
_entity_poly.type
_entity_poly.pdbx_seq_one_letter_code
_entity_poly.pdbx_strand_id
1 'polypeptide(L)'
;MMRIKHNIAALNAHRNLVNNNDVTNKTLQRLSSGMKINQAADGPASLVISEKLRAQIGGLRQAIDNSEIGIAMVQTAEGALNEISASLVTMRQLAVHAANEAVNDDEMLHADQEEINNIRSMIDRISRDAQYGKKHLLDGSRGANGVTSGANLDFVSANEKTKGSGVGGYKIEVVETAKRAQVTGTLALTNEIIDHGEQITIEEGGKTITFNTLRGETVEANLNALKKTMADSNIGVELVLPNQQKLESLLEDSDLRSSIRYRIIGVHNNADALEDVLRQEDVATAM
;
A
#
# COMPACT_ATOMS: atom_id res chain seq x y z
N MET A 1 77.58 43.30 34.11
CA MET A 1 78.08 43.98 32.89
C MET A 1 76.94 44.76 32.24
N MET A 2 76.91 46.09 32.42
CA MET A 2 76.03 46.98 31.64
C MET A 2 76.60 47.13 30.23
N ARG A 3 75.88 46.63 29.22
CA ARG A 3 76.18 46.88 27.79
C ARG A 3 75.40 48.12 27.35
N ILE A 4 76.09 49.21 27.05
CA ILE A 4 75.51 50.52 26.67
C ILE A 4 74.65 50.44 25.39
N LYS A 5 74.92 49.48 24.50
CA LYS A 5 74.20 49.32 23.23
C LYS A 5 72.83 48.64 23.33
N HIS A 6 72.52 47.96 24.44
CA HIS A 6 71.24 47.25 24.60
C HIS A 6 70.66 47.50 25.99
N ASN A 7 69.49 48.14 26.04
CA ASN A 7 68.77 48.38 27.29
C ASN A 7 67.84 47.20 27.60
N ILE A 8 68.34 46.26 28.41
CA ILE A 8 67.60 45.05 28.77
C ILE A 8 66.37 45.36 29.64
N ALA A 9 66.43 46.39 30.50
CA ALA A 9 65.31 46.81 31.32
C ALA A 9 64.16 47.38 30.47
N ALA A 10 64.48 48.23 29.49
CA ALA A 10 63.51 48.74 28.53
C ALA A 10 62.92 47.63 27.65
N LEU A 11 63.72 46.65 27.21
CA LEU A 11 63.23 45.50 26.46
C LEU A 11 62.28 44.62 27.28
N ASN A 12 62.57 44.41 28.57
CA ASN A 12 61.67 43.69 29.47
C ASN A 12 60.38 44.46 29.75
N ALA A 13 60.46 45.77 29.98
CA ALA A 13 59.29 46.63 30.13
C ALA A 13 58.42 46.60 28.86
N HIS A 14 59.04 46.65 27.68
CA HIS A 14 58.34 46.56 26.40
C HIS A 14 57.64 45.20 26.21
N ARG A 15 58.31 44.07 26.52
CA ARG A 15 57.70 42.73 26.49
C ARG A 15 56.48 42.64 27.42
N ASN A 16 56.56 43.19 28.63
CA ASN A 16 55.43 43.22 29.56
C ASN A 16 54.28 44.09 29.04
N LEU A 17 54.60 45.22 28.41
CA LEU A 17 53.60 46.10 27.77
C LEU A 17 52.88 45.41 26.61
N VAL A 18 53.63 44.70 25.75
CA VAL A 18 53.07 43.91 24.65
C VAL A 18 52.13 42.84 25.19
N ASN A 19 52.57 42.05 26.18
CA ASN A 19 51.73 41.04 26.81
C ASN A 19 50.44 41.62 27.42
N ASN A 20 50.54 42.79 28.08
CA ASN A 20 49.37 43.45 28.67
C ASN A 20 48.41 43.98 27.60
N ASN A 21 48.92 44.56 26.52
CA ASN A 21 48.11 44.96 25.37
C ASN A 21 47.39 43.76 24.75
N ASP A 22 48.05 42.62 24.59
CA ASP A 22 47.42 41.41 24.05
C ASP A 22 46.27 40.89 24.93
N VAL A 23 46.47 40.86 26.25
CA VAL A 23 45.43 40.48 27.22
C VAL A 23 44.27 41.49 27.22
N THR A 24 44.57 42.79 27.13
CA THR A 24 43.57 43.86 27.09
C THR A 24 42.73 43.76 25.82
N ASN A 25 43.37 43.57 24.66
CA ASN A 25 42.70 43.40 23.38
C ASN A 25 41.78 42.16 23.39
N LYS A 26 42.23 41.06 23.97
CA LYS A 26 41.41 39.84 24.14
C LYS A 26 40.21 40.08 25.05
N THR A 27 40.38 40.86 26.12
CA THR A 27 39.29 41.22 27.04
C THR A 27 38.28 42.13 26.36
N LEU A 28 38.74 43.12 25.58
CA LEU A 28 37.89 43.97 24.75
C LEU A 28 37.12 43.16 23.70
N GLN A 29 37.76 42.18 23.06
CA GLN A 29 37.10 41.29 22.12
C GLN A 29 35.98 40.46 22.78
N ARG A 30 36.21 39.95 23.99
CA ARG A 30 35.19 39.22 24.77
C ARG A 30 34.06 40.13 25.23
N LEU A 31 34.36 41.36 25.63
CA LEU A 31 33.35 42.35 26.02
C LEU A 31 32.49 42.73 24.81
N SER A 32 33.12 42.95 23.65
CA SER A 32 32.41 43.31 22.42
C SER A 32 31.56 42.17 21.86
N SER A 33 31.97 40.91 22.03
CA SER A 33 31.20 39.75 21.55
C SER A 33 30.22 39.20 22.59
N GLY A 34 30.40 39.55 23.87
CA GLY A 34 29.69 38.93 25.00
C GLY A 34 30.05 37.46 25.23
N MET A 35 31.00 36.90 24.48
CA MET A 35 31.35 35.47 24.52
C MET A 35 32.69 35.26 25.18
N LYS A 36 32.75 34.35 26.15
CA LYS A 36 33.99 33.94 26.82
C LYS A 36 34.97 33.25 25.87
N ILE A 37 34.48 32.52 24.87
CA ILE A 37 35.29 31.79 23.87
C ILE A 37 34.92 32.37 22.50
N ASN A 38 35.84 33.09 21.87
CA ASN A 38 35.60 33.75 20.58
C ASN A 38 36.61 33.33 19.49
N GLN A 39 37.73 32.70 19.88
CA GLN A 39 38.75 32.23 18.95
C GLN A 39 39.08 30.76 19.21
N ALA A 40 39.49 30.03 18.17
CA ALA A 40 39.92 28.63 18.29
C ALA A 40 41.14 28.47 19.22
N ALA A 41 41.95 29.53 19.38
CA ALA A 41 43.09 29.59 20.28
C ALA A 41 42.70 29.59 21.78
N ASP A 42 41.46 29.92 22.15
CA ASP A 42 41.00 29.97 23.54
C ASP A 42 40.62 28.59 24.11
N GLY A 43 40.40 27.62 23.22
CA GLY A 43 39.92 26.28 23.57
C GLY A 43 39.21 25.66 22.37
N PRO A 44 39.91 24.95 21.47
CA PRO A 44 39.33 24.47 20.21
C PRO A 44 38.17 23.50 20.46
N ALA A 45 38.27 22.62 21.45
CA ALA A 45 37.19 21.70 21.82
C ALA A 45 35.93 22.45 22.32
N SER A 46 36.09 23.46 23.17
CA SER A 46 34.97 24.23 23.71
C SER A 46 34.32 25.13 22.65
N LEU A 47 35.10 25.67 21.70
CA LEU A 47 34.57 26.39 20.56
C LEU A 47 33.75 25.47 19.64
N VAL A 48 34.27 24.28 19.31
CA VAL A 48 33.56 23.30 18.47
C VAL A 48 32.23 22.88 19.10
N ILE A 49 32.19 22.63 20.40
CA ILE A 49 30.93 22.31 21.11
C ILE A 49 29.98 23.51 21.06
N SER A 50 30.46 24.73 21.29
CA SER A 50 29.64 25.95 21.24
C SER A 50 29.03 26.18 19.85
N GLU A 51 29.80 25.98 18.78
CA GLU A 51 29.29 26.12 17.40
C GLU A 51 28.33 24.98 17.05
N LYS A 52 28.57 23.75 17.52
CA LYS A 52 27.62 22.65 17.38
C LYS A 52 26.29 22.97 18.07
N LEU A 53 26.32 23.50 19.29
CA LEU A 53 25.12 23.92 20.01
C LEU A 53 24.43 25.09 19.32
N ARG A 54 25.17 26.07 18.79
CA ARG A 54 24.60 27.18 18.01
C ARG A 54 23.90 26.68 16.75
N ALA A 55 24.53 25.75 16.03
CA ALA A 55 23.93 25.10 14.87
C ALA A 55 22.66 24.31 15.25
N GLN A 56 22.69 23.57 16.36
CA GLN A 56 21.51 22.89 16.89
C GLN A 56 20.39 23.85 17.28
N ILE A 57 20.70 24.97 17.94
CA ILE A 57 19.71 26.00 18.27
C ILE A 57 19.11 26.58 16.99
N GLY A 58 19.92 26.86 15.96
CA GLY A 58 19.43 27.30 14.65
C GLY A 58 18.50 26.27 14.01
N GLY A 59 18.88 24.99 14.02
CA GLY A 59 18.05 23.90 13.52
C GLY A 59 16.75 23.72 14.29
N LEU A 60 16.79 23.81 15.63
CA LEU A 60 15.62 23.71 16.49
C LEU A 60 14.65 24.88 16.27
N ARG A 61 15.15 26.11 16.11
CA ARG A 61 14.30 27.27 15.77
C ARG A 61 13.56 27.04 14.45
N GLN A 62 14.26 26.60 13.41
CA GLN A 62 13.61 26.25 12.15
C GLN A 62 12.60 25.10 12.31
N ALA A 63 12.89 24.11 13.16
CA ALA A 63 11.96 23.02 13.44
C ALA A 63 10.70 23.51 14.18
N ILE A 64 10.83 24.47 15.09
CA ILE A 64 9.70 25.13 15.76
C ILE A 64 8.86 25.88 14.72
N ASP A 65 9.48 26.74 13.91
CA ASP A 65 8.77 27.50 12.86
C ASP A 65 8.05 26.56 11.88
N ASN A 66 8.71 25.46 11.49
CA ASN A 66 8.09 24.44 10.63
C ASN A 66 6.91 23.74 11.33
N SER A 67 6.99 23.53 12.64
CA SER A 67 5.91 22.93 13.43
C SER A 67 4.72 23.88 13.55
N GLU A 68 4.96 25.19 13.73
CA GLU A 68 3.91 26.22 13.74
C GLU A 68 3.17 26.28 12.39
N ILE A 69 3.91 26.22 11.28
CA ILE A 69 3.31 26.09 9.94
C ILE A 69 2.48 24.80 9.82
N GLY A 70 2.97 23.69 10.38
CA GLY A 70 2.24 22.43 10.45
C GLY A 70 0.93 22.55 11.22
N ILE A 71 0.94 23.24 12.37
CA ILE A 71 -0.26 23.51 13.17
C ILE A 71 -1.26 24.34 12.38
N ALA A 72 -0.82 25.43 11.72
CA ALA A 72 -1.69 26.27 10.91
C ALA A 72 -2.33 25.49 9.74
N MET A 73 -1.57 24.59 9.11
CA MET A 73 -2.09 23.69 8.07
C MET A 73 -3.16 22.74 8.62
N VAL A 74 -2.93 22.14 9.79
CA VAL A 74 -3.89 21.24 10.45
C VAL A 74 -5.16 22.01 10.85
N GLN A 75 -5.04 23.21 11.42
CA GLN A 75 -6.19 24.05 11.77
C GLN A 75 -7.03 24.42 10.55
N THR A 76 -6.39 24.66 9.40
CA THR A 76 -7.11 24.90 8.14
C THR A 76 -7.89 23.66 7.71
N ALA A 77 -7.28 22.47 7.82
CA ALA A 77 -7.96 21.22 7.53
C ALA A 77 -9.12 20.95 8.52
N GLU A 78 -8.92 21.22 9.81
CA GLU A 78 -9.93 21.07 10.86
C GLU A 78 -11.13 22.00 10.64
N GLY A 79 -10.89 23.25 10.27
CA GLY A 79 -11.95 24.18 9.89
C GLY A 79 -12.81 23.67 8.72
N ALA A 80 -12.17 23.16 7.67
CA ALA A 80 -12.88 22.57 6.54
C ALA A 80 -13.64 21.29 6.92
N LEU A 81 -13.08 20.45 7.79
CA LEU A 81 -13.76 19.25 8.30
C LEU A 81 -14.94 19.58 9.21
N ASN A 82 -14.89 20.68 9.97
CA ASN A 82 -16.04 21.15 10.76
C ASN A 82 -17.22 21.54 9.86
N GLU A 83 -16.96 22.22 8.74
CA GLU A 83 -18.01 22.55 7.74
C GLU A 83 -18.60 21.28 7.09
N ILE A 84 -17.75 20.30 6.76
CA ILE A 84 -18.20 18.99 6.27
C ILE A 84 -19.05 18.27 7.33
N SER A 85 -18.63 18.29 8.59
CA SER A 85 -19.37 17.67 9.69
C SER A 85 -20.74 18.32 9.88
N ALA A 86 -20.83 19.65 9.85
CA ALA A 86 -22.09 20.37 9.95
C ALA A 86 -23.03 20.01 8.77
N SER A 87 -22.47 19.97 7.56
CA SER A 87 -23.18 19.55 6.34
C SER A 87 -23.75 18.13 6.46
N LEU A 88 -22.96 17.18 6.97
CA LEU A 88 -23.38 15.80 7.18
C LEU A 88 -24.47 15.67 8.25
N VAL A 89 -24.44 16.50 9.30
CA VAL A 89 -25.52 16.54 10.30
C VAL A 89 -26.83 17.02 9.66
N THR A 90 -26.80 18.04 8.81
CA THR A 90 -27.98 18.50 8.06
C THR A 90 -28.48 17.42 7.08
N MET A 91 -27.56 16.76 6.36
CA MET A 91 -27.92 15.64 5.49
C MET A 91 -28.62 14.51 6.26
N ARG A 92 -28.15 14.20 7.47
CA ARG A 92 -28.80 13.22 8.36
C ARG A 92 -30.19 13.69 8.81
N GLN A 93 -30.37 14.97 9.10
CA GLN A 93 -31.68 15.52 9.45
C GLN A 93 -32.68 15.36 8.30
N LEU A 94 -32.27 15.66 7.07
CA LEU A 94 -33.08 15.44 5.86
C LEU A 94 -33.39 13.97 5.65
N ALA A 95 -32.43 13.07 5.85
CA ALA A 95 -32.67 11.63 5.73
C ALA A 95 -33.70 11.11 6.75
N VAL A 96 -33.67 11.62 8.00
CA VAL A 96 -34.67 11.28 9.03
C VAL A 96 -36.03 11.90 8.70
N HIS A 97 -36.03 13.13 8.16
CA HIS A 97 -37.24 13.78 7.70
C HIS A 97 -37.90 12.96 6.60
N ALA A 98 -37.17 12.63 5.52
CA ALA A 98 -37.64 11.83 4.39
C ALA A 98 -38.17 10.44 4.81
N ALA A 99 -37.57 9.82 5.83
CA ALA A 99 -38.03 8.53 6.37
C ALA A 99 -39.41 8.57 7.06
N ASN A 100 -40.01 9.75 7.26
CA ASN A 100 -41.35 9.89 7.84
C ASN A 100 -42.45 9.72 6.77
N GLU A 101 -42.66 8.48 6.33
CA GLU A 101 -43.62 8.08 5.28
C GLU A 101 -45.08 8.47 5.57
N ALA A 102 -45.44 8.68 6.84
CA ALA A 102 -46.80 9.04 7.21
C ALA A 102 -47.14 10.52 6.92
N VAL A 103 -46.14 11.38 6.73
CA VAL A 103 -46.30 12.83 6.60
C VAL A 103 -45.79 13.35 5.26
N ASN A 104 -44.74 12.75 4.69
CA ASN A 104 -44.16 13.22 3.43
C ASN A 104 -44.90 12.69 2.21
N ASP A 105 -45.09 13.58 1.23
CA ASP A 105 -45.51 13.21 -0.12
C ASP A 105 -44.31 13.13 -1.09
N ASP A 106 -44.58 12.71 -2.33
CA ASP A 106 -43.54 12.56 -3.36
C ASP A 106 -42.83 13.88 -3.70
N GLU A 107 -43.51 15.02 -3.60
CA GLU A 107 -42.92 16.33 -3.89
C GLU A 107 -41.95 16.75 -2.78
N MET A 108 -42.31 16.51 -1.51
CA MET A 108 -41.43 16.71 -0.36
C MET A 108 -40.21 15.78 -0.40
N LEU A 109 -40.39 14.51 -0.76
CA LEU A 109 -39.27 13.57 -0.92
C LEU A 109 -38.32 14.00 -2.03
N HIS A 110 -38.85 14.51 -3.15
CA HIS A 110 -38.03 15.04 -4.24
C HIS A 110 -37.24 16.27 -3.79
N ALA A 111 -37.86 17.20 -3.06
CA ALA A 111 -37.19 18.38 -2.53
C ALA A 111 -36.08 18.02 -1.53
N ASP A 112 -36.32 17.08 -0.62
CA ASP A 112 -35.31 16.57 0.31
C ASP A 112 -34.12 15.95 -0.44
N GLN A 113 -34.39 15.21 -1.52
CA GLN A 113 -33.35 14.59 -2.35
C GLN A 113 -32.51 15.63 -3.11
N GLU A 114 -33.12 16.71 -3.61
CA GLU A 114 -32.38 17.84 -4.20
C GLU A 114 -31.46 18.50 -3.18
N GLU A 115 -31.94 18.70 -1.95
CA GLU A 115 -31.12 19.31 -0.90
C GLU A 115 -29.97 18.38 -0.48
N ILE A 116 -30.20 17.07 -0.37
CA ILE A 116 -29.11 16.10 -0.15
C ILE A 116 -28.06 16.17 -1.27
N ASN A 117 -28.49 16.31 -2.53
CA ASN A 117 -27.57 16.47 -3.65
C ASN A 117 -26.76 17.77 -3.58
N ASN A 118 -27.37 18.87 -3.15
CA ASN A 118 -26.69 20.14 -2.90
C ASN A 118 -25.64 20.01 -1.81
N ILE A 119 -25.99 19.39 -0.68
CA ILE A 119 -25.07 19.16 0.43
C ILE A 119 -23.90 18.27 -0.02
N ARG A 120 -24.16 17.20 -0.77
CA ARG A 120 -23.11 16.36 -1.34
C ARG A 120 -22.15 17.18 -2.22
N SER A 121 -22.68 18.00 -3.13
CA SER A 121 -21.85 18.86 -3.97
C SER A 121 -21.05 19.88 -3.15
N MET A 122 -21.61 20.36 -2.03
CA MET A 122 -20.92 21.27 -1.13
C MET A 122 -19.74 20.58 -0.43
N ILE A 123 -19.94 19.35 0.06
CA ILE A 123 -18.89 18.52 0.67
C ILE A 123 -17.76 18.26 -0.34
N ASP A 124 -18.10 17.86 -1.57
CA ASP A 124 -17.13 17.63 -2.65
C ASP A 124 -16.33 18.91 -2.96
N ARG A 125 -16.99 20.07 -2.96
CA ARG A 125 -16.33 21.37 -3.15
C ARG A 125 -15.39 21.71 -2.00
N ILE A 126 -15.84 21.57 -0.74
CA ILE A 126 -14.99 21.84 0.43
C ILE A 126 -13.76 20.92 0.42
N SER A 127 -13.93 19.64 0.10
CA SER A 127 -12.83 18.68 0.00
C SER A 127 -11.78 19.09 -1.05
N ARG A 128 -12.22 19.59 -2.22
CA ARG A 128 -11.33 20.03 -3.31
C ARG A 128 -10.68 21.39 -3.04
N ASP A 129 -11.44 22.33 -2.49
CA ASP A 129 -11.01 23.73 -2.32
C ASP A 129 -10.22 23.96 -1.02
N ALA A 130 -10.33 23.06 -0.03
CA ALA A 130 -9.54 23.12 1.19
C ALA A 130 -8.04 22.97 0.88
N GLN A 131 -7.33 24.10 0.89
CA GLN A 131 -5.91 24.17 0.58
C GLN A 131 -5.13 25.03 1.59
N TYR A 132 -3.89 24.63 1.85
CA TYR A 132 -2.92 25.46 2.55
C TYR A 132 -1.79 25.85 1.59
N GLY A 133 -1.75 27.13 1.21
CA GLY A 133 -0.89 27.60 0.13
C GLY A 133 -1.30 26.95 -1.21
N LYS A 134 -0.44 26.08 -1.75
CA LYS A 134 -0.69 25.33 -3.01
C LYS A 134 -0.98 23.85 -2.78
N LYS A 135 -1.20 23.43 -1.53
CA LYS A 135 -1.38 22.03 -1.16
C LYS A 135 -2.84 21.79 -0.82
N HIS A 136 -3.53 20.95 -1.59
CA HIS A 136 -4.85 20.42 -1.22
C HIS A 136 -4.72 19.53 0.01
N LEU A 137 -5.72 19.61 0.90
CA LEU A 137 -5.68 19.00 2.23
C LEU A 137 -6.58 17.77 2.33
N LEU A 138 -7.75 17.79 1.68
CA LEU A 138 -8.84 16.84 1.90
C LEU A 138 -9.26 16.06 0.64
N ASP A 139 -8.50 16.15 -0.44
CA ASP A 139 -8.78 15.52 -1.74
C ASP A 139 -8.23 14.09 -1.87
N GLY A 140 -7.54 13.59 -0.84
CA GLY A 140 -6.88 12.28 -0.85
C GLY A 140 -5.56 12.23 -1.64
N SER A 141 -5.17 13.29 -2.34
CA SER A 141 -3.93 13.32 -3.15
C SER A 141 -2.66 13.14 -2.33
N ARG A 142 -2.72 13.45 -1.04
CA ARG A 142 -1.62 13.33 -0.08
C ARG A 142 -1.58 11.99 0.64
N GLY A 143 -2.50 11.07 0.34
CA GLY A 143 -2.43 9.68 0.78
C GLY A 143 -1.23 8.97 0.16
N ALA A 144 -0.85 7.82 0.74
CA ALA A 144 0.09 6.94 0.07
C ALA A 144 -0.54 6.47 -1.25
N ASN A 145 0.15 6.73 -2.36
CA ASN A 145 -0.26 6.34 -3.70
C ASN A 145 0.92 5.61 -4.36
N GLY A 146 0.62 4.63 -5.21
CA GLY A 146 1.61 3.90 -5.98
C GLY A 146 1.33 3.99 -7.46
N VAL A 147 2.41 3.96 -8.24
CA VAL A 147 2.36 3.84 -9.70
C VAL A 147 3.16 2.61 -10.05
N THR A 148 2.55 1.67 -10.77
CA THR A 148 3.24 0.51 -11.33
C THR A 148 3.75 0.86 -12.73
N SER A 149 4.91 0.33 -13.09
CA SER A 149 5.46 0.43 -14.43
C SER A 149 5.93 -0.94 -14.86
N GLY A 150 5.17 -1.58 -15.76
CA GLY A 150 5.40 -2.94 -16.22
C GLY A 150 4.12 -3.58 -16.75
N ALA A 151 4.25 -4.55 -17.65
CA ALA A 151 3.10 -5.33 -18.11
C ALA A 151 2.58 -6.21 -16.97
N ASN A 152 1.26 -6.30 -16.81
CA ASN A 152 0.57 -7.13 -15.82
C ASN A 152 0.82 -6.75 -14.35
N LEU A 153 1.12 -5.48 -14.07
CA LEU A 153 1.24 -4.96 -12.71
C LEU A 153 0.19 -3.90 -12.46
N ASP A 154 -0.71 -4.16 -11.52
CA ASP A 154 -1.69 -3.18 -11.04
C ASP A 154 -1.34 -2.71 -9.63
N PHE A 155 -1.53 -1.41 -9.41
CA PHE A 155 -1.46 -0.86 -8.06
C PHE A 155 -2.73 -1.25 -7.31
N VAL A 156 -2.59 -2.10 -6.30
CA VAL A 156 -3.74 -2.64 -5.54
C VAL A 156 -4.20 -1.65 -4.47
N SER A 157 -3.33 -1.27 -3.55
CA SER A 157 -3.63 -0.27 -2.51
C SER A 157 -2.38 0.22 -1.81
N ALA A 158 -2.50 1.37 -1.14
CA ALA A 158 -1.54 1.84 -0.17
C ALA A 158 -2.27 2.47 1.02
N ASN A 159 -1.65 2.42 2.17
CA ASN A 159 -2.16 2.94 3.43
C ASN A 159 -1.11 3.82 4.12
N GLU A 160 -1.43 4.35 5.29
CA GLU A 160 -0.55 5.21 6.07
C GLU A 160 0.76 4.54 6.53
N LYS A 161 0.83 3.21 6.49
CA LYS A 161 2.05 2.42 6.78
C LYS A 161 2.87 2.11 5.54
N THR A 162 2.36 2.39 4.34
CA THR A 162 3.09 2.14 3.09
C THR A 162 4.34 3.02 3.04
N LYS A 163 5.49 2.36 2.99
CA LYS A 163 6.79 3.03 2.84
C LYS A 163 6.98 3.44 1.39
N GLY A 164 7.48 4.66 1.17
CA GLY A 164 7.83 5.12 -0.17
C GLY A 164 8.95 4.27 -0.75
N SER A 165 8.82 3.92 -2.03
CA SER A 165 9.78 3.08 -2.77
C SER A 165 11.11 3.77 -3.11
N GLY A 166 11.22 5.09 -2.89
CA GLY A 166 12.38 5.89 -3.26
C GLY A 166 12.50 6.10 -4.77
N VAL A 167 13.59 6.72 -5.21
CA VAL A 167 13.91 6.90 -6.63
C VAL A 167 14.31 5.56 -7.24
N GLY A 168 13.46 5.02 -8.12
CA GLY A 168 13.69 3.75 -8.83
C GLY A 168 12.62 2.68 -8.60
N GLY A 169 11.74 2.85 -7.60
CA GLY A 169 10.68 1.88 -7.33
C GLY A 169 11.17 0.56 -6.73
N TYR A 170 10.23 -0.34 -6.43
CA TYR A 170 10.55 -1.73 -6.11
C TYR A 170 10.59 -2.53 -7.41
N LYS A 171 11.71 -3.22 -7.67
CA LYS A 171 11.79 -4.14 -8.81
C LYS A 171 10.94 -5.37 -8.50
N ILE A 172 9.86 -5.56 -9.26
CA ILE A 172 9.04 -6.76 -9.23
C ILE A 172 9.49 -7.63 -10.42
N GLU A 173 9.91 -8.86 -10.13
CA GLU A 173 10.32 -9.84 -11.15
C GLU A 173 9.33 -11.01 -11.11
N VAL A 174 8.53 -11.14 -12.17
CA VAL A 174 7.56 -12.25 -12.29
C VAL A 174 8.33 -13.48 -12.75
N VAL A 175 8.67 -14.36 -11.81
CA VAL A 175 9.49 -15.57 -12.05
C VAL A 175 8.66 -16.70 -12.68
N GLU A 176 7.35 -16.74 -12.43
CA GLU A 176 6.44 -17.74 -12.99
C GLU A 176 5.08 -17.11 -13.37
N THR A 177 4.57 -17.41 -14.56
CA THR A 177 3.23 -16.98 -14.97
C THR A 177 2.16 -17.75 -14.20
N ALA A 178 1.11 -17.08 -13.73
CA ALA A 178 0.00 -17.72 -13.05
C ALA A 178 -0.56 -18.91 -13.86
N LYS A 179 -0.59 -20.10 -13.24
CA LYS A 179 -1.20 -21.32 -13.81
C LYS A 179 -2.57 -21.55 -13.15
N ARG A 180 -3.57 -21.96 -13.94
CA ARG A 180 -4.93 -22.25 -13.43
C ARG A 180 -4.88 -23.45 -12.46
N ALA A 181 -5.68 -23.40 -11.40
CA ALA A 181 -5.86 -24.53 -10.48
C ALA A 181 -6.52 -25.72 -11.20
N GLN A 182 -6.03 -26.95 -10.93
CA GLN A 182 -6.52 -28.19 -11.52
C GLN A 182 -6.76 -29.24 -10.44
N VAL A 183 -7.93 -29.87 -10.44
CA VAL A 183 -8.27 -30.95 -9.49
C VAL A 183 -8.52 -32.24 -10.25
N THR A 184 -7.58 -33.18 -10.31
CA THR A 184 -7.76 -34.46 -11.04
C THR A 184 -8.56 -35.47 -10.22
N GLY A 185 -9.56 -36.11 -10.85
CA GLY A 185 -10.33 -37.19 -10.22
C GLY A 185 -9.45 -38.42 -9.94
N THR A 186 -9.62 -39.02 -8.76
CA THR A 186 -8.84 -40.20 -8.34
C THR A 186 -9.35 -41.50 -8.96
N LEU A 187 -10.64 -41.57 -9.30
CA LEU A 187 -11.27 -42.71 -9.94
C LEU A 187 -11.45 -42.46 -11.46
N ALA A 188 -11.10 -43.46 -12.27
CA ALA A 188 -11.35 -43.41 -13.70
C ALA A 188 -12.84 -43.69 -13.97
N LEU A 189 -13.46 -42.92 -14.86
CA LEU A 189 -14.83 -43.17 -15.30
C LEU A 189 -14.81 -44.31 -16.31
N THR A 190 -15.38 -45.46 -15.94
CA THR A 190 -15.48 -46.65 -16.81
C THR A 190 -16.93 -46.90 -17.21
N ASN A 191 -17.16 -47.66 -18.29
CA ASN A 191 -18.51 -48.08 -18.66
C ASN A 191 -19.20 -48.86 -17.53
N GLU A 192 -18.45 -49.64 -16.75
CA GLU A 192 -18.98 -50.36 -15.59
C GLU A 192 -19.51 -49.41 -14.51
N ILE A 193 -18.76 -48.36 -14.17
CA ILE A 193 -19.19 -47.32 -13.22
C ILE A 193 -20.40 -46.54 -13.77
N ILE A 194 -20.41 -46.27 -15.08
CA ILE A 194 -21.52 -45.60 -15.77
C ILE A 194 -22.79 -46.45 -15.68
N ASP A 195 -22.69 -47.76 -15.91
CA ASP A 195 -23.81 -48.70 -15.89
C ASP A 195 -24.35 -48.91 -14.47
N HIS A 196 -23.50 -48.75 -13.44
CA HIS A 196 -23.94 -48.67 -12.05
C HIS A 196 -24.74 -47.40 -11.72
N GLY A 197 -24.68 -46.37 -12.57
CA GLY A 197 -25.42 -45.11 -12.40
C GLY A 197 -24.77 -44.18 -11.38
N GLU A 198 -23.43 -44.11 -11.39
CA GLU A 198 -22.67 -43.28 -10.47
C GLU A 198 -23.02 -41.79 -10.60
N GLN A 199 -22.86 -41.07 -9.49
CA GLN A 199 -23.10 -39.64 -9.42
C GLN A 199 -21.78 -38.89 -9.35
N ILE A 200 -21.61 -37.90 -10.23
CA ILE A 200 -20.48 -36.98 -10.24
C ILE A 200 -20.96 -35.65 -9.68
N THR A 201 -20.39 -35.26 -8.54
CA THR A 201 -20.69 -33.97 -7.90
C THR A 201 -19.51 -33.01 -8.07
N ILE A 202 -19.81 -31.80 -8.52
CA ILE A 202 -18.86 -30.72 -8.72
C ILE A 202 -19.33 -29.53 -7.89
N GLU A 203 -18.48 -29.04 -6.99
CA GLU A 203 -18.79 -27.91 -6.12
C GLU A 203 -17.83 -26.76 -6.37
N GLU A 204 -18.40 -25.57 -6.56
CA GLU A 204 -17.66 -24.45 -7.11
C GLU A 204 -18.32 -23.11 -6.75
N GLY A 205 -17.66 -22.28 -5.95
CA GLY A 205 -18.17 -20.95 -5.60
C GLY A 205 -19.56 -20.97 -4.97
N GLY A 206 -19.88 -22.00 -4.18
CA GLY A 206 -21.20 -22.20 -3.56
C GLY A 206 -22.27 -22.81 -4.50
N LYS A 207 -21.92 -23.16 -5.73
CA LYS A 207 -22.79 -23.92 -6.65
C LYS A 207 -22.41 -25.39 -6.65
N THR A 208 -23.40 -26.26 -6.49
CA THR A 208 -23.25 -27.71 -6.59
C THR A 208 -23.93 -28.21 -7.86
N ILE A 209 -23.16 -28.85 -8.74
CA ILE A 209 -23.68 -29.61 -9.87
C ILE A 209 -23.61 -31.07 -9.52
N THR A 210 -24.72 -31.76 -9.80
CA THR A 210 -24.84 -33.19 -9.62
C THR A 210 -25.22 -33.81 -10.96
N PHE A 211 -24.32 -34.58 -11.54
CA PHE A 211 -24.52 -35.27 -12.81
C PHE A 211 -24.59 -36.78 -12.56
N ASN A 212 -25.70 -37.40 -12.95
CA ASN A 212 -25.82 -38.86 -12.91
C ASN A 212 -25.40 -39.43 -14.26
N THR A 213 -24.62 -40.51 -14.25
CA THR A 213 -24.19 -41.15 -15.50
C THR A 213 -25.37 -41.75 -16.27
N LEU A 214 -25.35 -41.57 -17.59
CA LEU A 214 -26.30 -42.14 -18.53
C LEU A 214 -25.92 -43.60 -18.79
N ARG A 215 -26.66 -44.52 -18.18
CA ARG A 215 -26.44 -45.98 -18.32
C ARG A 215 -26.56 -46.43 -19.77
N GLY A 216 -25.71 -47.36 -20.20
CA GLY A 216 -25.69 -47.89 -21.56
C GLY A 216 -25.06 -46.96 -22.61
N GLU A 217 -24.61 -45.77 -22.22
CA GLU A 217 -23.89 -44.84 -23.08
C GLU A 217 -22.37 -44.94 -22.90
N THR A 218 -21.61 -44.46 -23.88
CA THR A 218 -20.15 -44.48 -23.80
C THR A 218 -19.62 -43.47 -22.78
N VAL A 219 -18.37 -43.66 -22.33
CA VAL A 219 -17.67 -42.68 -21.48
C VAL A 219 -17.62 -41.30 -22.13
N GLU A 220 -17.39 -41.23 -23.44
CA GLU A 220 -17.32 -39.97 -24.17
C GLU A 220 -18.67 -39.25 -24.21
N ALA A 221 -19.77 -39.99 -24.44
CA ALA A 221 -21.12 -39.44 -24.39
C ALA A 221 -21.45 -38.87 -23.00
N ASN A 222 -21.07 -39.58 -21.94
CA ASN A 222 -21.22 -39.13 -20.56
C ASN A 222 -20.39 -37.89 -20.24
N LEU A 223 -19.13 -37.82 -20.69
CA LEU A 223 -18.26 -36.65 -20.45
C LEU A 223 -18.72 -35.42 -21.23
N ASN A 224 -19.23 -35.60 -22.45
CA ASN A 224 -19.83 -34.52 -23.23
C ASN A 224 -21.14 -34.03 -22.59
N ALA A 225 -21.97 -34.94 -22.08
CA ALA A 225 -23.17 -34.59 -21.33
C ALA A 225 -22.82 -33.83 -20.04
N LEU A 226 -21.82 -34.29 -19.27
CA LEU A 226 -21.31 -33.60 -18.10
C LEU A 226 -20.80 -32.20 -18.45
N LYS A 227 -19.98 -32.05 -19.51
CA LYS A 227 -19.49 -30.76 -19.99
C LYS A 227 -20.63 -29.81 -20.34
N LYS A 228 -21.69 -30.33 -20.97
CA LYS A 228 -22.89 -29.55 -21.27
C LYS A 228 -23.63 -29.13 -19.99
N THR A 229 -23.82 -30.04 -19.03
CA THR A 229 -24.44 -29.72 -17.73
C THR A 229 -23.65 -28.65 -16.97
N MET A 230 -22.32 -28.69 -17.04
CA MET A 230 -21.45 -27.66 -16.46
C MET A 230 -21.64 -26.30 -17.13
N ALA A 231 -21.70 -26.27 -18.47
CA ALA A 231 -21.96 -25.05 -19.22
C ALA A 231 -23.36 -24.47 -18.95
N ASP A 232 -24.40 -25.31 -18.95
CA ASP A 232 -25.79 -24.94 -18.70
C ASP A 232 -25.99 -24.40 -17.27
N SER A 233 -25.22 -24.90 -16.31
CA SER A 233 -25.27 -24.48 -14.90
C SER A 233 -24.41 -23.25 -14.59
N ASN A 234 -23.73 -22.69 -15.60
CA ASN A 234 -22.86 -21.52 -15.49
C ASN A 234 -21.87 -21.61 -14.31
N ILE A 235 -21.23 -22.77 -14.19
CA ILE A 235 -20.14 -23.01 -13.24
C ILE A 235 -18.82 -22.62 -13.92
N GLY A 236 -17.88 -22.02 -13.20
CA GLY A 236 -16.60 -21.51 -13.70
C GLY A 236 -15.58 -22.60 -14.09
N VAL A 237 -16.05 -23.84 -14.21
CA VAL A 237 -15.25 -25.05 -14.42
C VAL A 237 -15.20 -25.44 -15.88
N GLU A 238 -14.00 -25.73 -16.36
CA GLU A 238 -13.79 -26.45 -17.60
C GLU A 238 -13.37 -27.90 -17.33
N LEU A 239 -14.00 -28.86 -18.01
CA LEU A 239 -13.60 -30.27 -17.96
C LEU A 239 -12.47 -30.52 -18.96
N VAL A 240 -11.33 -31.06 -18.51
CA VAL A 240 -10.21 -31.42 -19.39
C VAL A 240 -10.21 -32.93 -19.64
N LEU A 241 -10.35 -33.28 -20.91
CA LEU A 241 -10.29 -34.66 -21.40
C LEU A 241 -8.82 -35.03 -21.66
N PRO A 242 -8.38 -36.25 -21.31
CA PRO A 242 -7.07 -36.75 -21.75
C PRO A 242 -6.97 -36.70 -23.27
N ASN A 243 -5.90 -36.10 -23.76
CA ASN A 243 -5.65 -35.94 -25.19
C ASN A 243 -5.50 -37.33 -25.85
N GLN A 244 -6.39 -37.69 -26.78
CA GLN A 244 -6.39 -38.97 -27.50
C GLN A 244 -5.02 -39.26 -28.17
N GLN A 245 -4.34 -38.22 -28.65
CA GLN A 245 -3.04 -38.33 -29.32
C GLN A 245 -1.87 -38.73 -28.40
N LYS A 246 -1.95 -38.47 -27.09
CA LYS A 246 -0.88 -38.88 -26.14
C LYS A 246 -1.06 -40.31 -25.63
N LEU A 247 -2.24 -40.90 -25.90
CA LEU A 247 -2.58 -42.28 -25.52
C LEU A 247 -2.14 -43.27 -26.60
N GLU A 248 -2.23 -42.91 -27.88
CA GLU A 248 -1.75 -43.74 -29.00
C GLU A 248 -0.22 -43.89 -29.01
N SER A 249 0.53 -42.82 -28.69
CA SER A 249 2.00 -42.91 -28.61
C SER A 249 2.52 -43.71 -27.41
N LEU A 250 1.66 -44.01 -26.42
CA LEU A 250 2.00 -44.87 -25.28
C LEU A 250 1.64 -46.35 -25.52
N LEU A 251 0.98 -46.65 -26.65
CA LEU A 251 0.53 -47.99 -27.03
C LEU A 251 1.40 -48.64 -28.12
N GLU A 252 2.36 -47.92 -28.72
CA GLU A 252 3.33 -48.52 -29.65
C GLU A 252 4.46 -49.29 -28.96
N ASP A 253 4.64 -49.14 -27.63
CA ASP A 253 5.84 -49.64 -26.94
C ASP A 253 5.62 -50.82 -25.96
N SER A 254 4.41 -51.38 -25.84
CA SER A 254 4.30 -52.72 -25.23
C SER A 254 2.99 -53.43 -25.54
N ASP A 255 3.14 -54.74 -25.69
CA ASP A 255 2.22 -55.77 -26.11
C ASP A 255 1.03 -56.02 -25.15
N LEU A 256 0.28 -54.97 -24.80
CA LEU A 256 -0.91 -55.06 -23.94
C LEU A 256 -2.15 -54.57 -24.68
N ARG A 257 -2.64 -55.41 -25.59
CA ARG A 257 -4.05 -55.44 -26.00
C ARG A 257 -4.91 -55.86 -24.81
N SER A 258 -5.09 -54.99 -23.83
CA SER A 258 -6.27 -55.02 -22.94
C SER A 258 -6.40 -53.72 -22.13
N SER A 259 -7.47 -52.98 -22.42
CA SER A 259 -8.19 -52.10 -21.49
C SER A 259 -7.44 -50.91 -20.86
N ILE A 260 -7.54 -49.73 -21.47
CA ILE A 260 -7.37 -48.43 -20.78
C ILE A 260 -8.42 -47.46 -21.34
N ARG A 261 -9.58 -47.25 -20.71
CA ARG A 261 -9.90 -46.51 -19.47
C ARG A 261 -9.60 -45.00 -19.57
N TYR A 262 -10.63 -44.21 -19.87
CA TYR A 262 -10.60 -42.76 -19.75
C TYR A 262 -10.49 -42.37 -18.27
N ARG A 263 -9.44 -41.64 -17.89
CA ARG A 263 -9.29 -41.04 -16.56
C ARG A 263 -9.68 -39.57 -16.66
N ILE A 264 -10.58 -39.09 -15.81
CA ILE A 264 -11.00 -37.68 -15.80
C ILE A 264 -9.85 -36.84 -15.26
N ILE A 265 -9.30 -35.92 -16.06
CA ILE A 265 -8.30 -34.92 -15.62
C ILE A 265 -9.05 -33.64 -15.25
N GLY A 266 -9.91 -33.79 -14.27
CA GLY A 266 -10.26 -32.70 -13.37
C GLY A 266 -11.17 -31.56 -13.81
N VAL A 267 -11.45 -30.74 -12.80
CA VAL A 267 -12.50 -29.72 -12.69
C VAL A 267 -11.80 -28.44 -12.17
N HIS A 268 -11.85 -27.33 -12.92
CA HIS A 268 -11.28 -26.02 -12.57
C HIS A 268 -12.24 -25.15 -11.72
N ASN A 269 -11.78 -24.36 -10.74
CA ASN A 269 -12.46 -23.12 -10.31
C ASN A 269 -11.46 -22.03 -10.02
N ASN A 270 -11.87 -20.80 -10.31
CA ASN A 270 -11.19 -19.58 -9.99
C ASN A 270 -12.04 -18.75 -9.00
N ALA A 271 -11.79 -18.91 -7.70
CA ALA A 271 -12.22 -17.93 -6.68
C ALA A 271 -11.36 -18.00 -5.40
N ASP A 272 -11.05 -19.19 -4.89
CA ASP A 272 -10.51 -19.32 -3.52
C ASP A 272 -8.97 -19.47 -3.44
N ALA A 273 -8.29 -19.75 -4.55
CA ALA A 273 -6.84 -20.01 -4.56
C ALA A 273 -5.96 -18.74 -4.42
N LEU A 274 -6.55 -17.54 -4.48
CA LEU A 274 -5.82 -16.27 -4.29
C LEU A 274 -5.62 -15.89 -2.83
N GLU A 275 -6.49 -16.34 -1.90
CA GLU A 275 -6.35 -16.00 -0.46
C GLU A 275 -5.32 -16.89 0.27
N ASP A 276 -5.18 -18.16 -0.10
CA ASP A 276 -4.30 -19.08 0.62
C ASP A 276 -2.81 -18.93 0.26
N VAL A 277 -2.49 -18.45 -0.95
CA VAL A 277 -1.11 -18.18 -1.37
C VAL A 277 -0.56 -16.94 -0.66
N LEU A 278 -1.40 -15.92 -0.42
CA LEU A 278 -1.01 -14.72 0.31
C LEU A 278 -0.77 -14.99 1.81
N ARG A 279 -1.44 -15.99 2.39
CA ARG A 279 -1.24 -16.37 3.80
C ARG A 279 0.05 -17.16 4.05
N GLN A 280 0.57 -17.88 3.06
CA GLN A 280 1.77 -18.71 3.24
C GLN A 280 3.08 -17.96 3.06
N GLU A 281 3.11 -16.83 2.32
CA GLU A 281 4.32 -16.00 2.21
C GLU A 281 4.60 -15.12 3.45
N ASP A 282 3.57 -14.74 4.20
CA ASP A 282 3.73 -13.95 5.44
C ASP A 282 4.39 -14.73 6.59
N VAL A 283 4.38 -16.08 6.55
CA VAL A 283 5.04 -16.90 7.58
C VAL A 283 6.51 -17.18 7.24
N ALA A 284 6.90 -17.11 5.97
CA ALA A 284 8.27 -17.40 5.53
C ALA A 284 9.25 -16.21 5.64
N THR A 285 8.74 -14.98 5.84
CA THR A 285 9.58 -13.77 5.94
C THR A 285 9.79 -13.29 7.38
N ALA A 286 9.31 -14.02 8.38
CA ALA A 286 9.48 -13.72 9.81
C ALA A 286 10.47 -14.66 10.54
N MET A 287 11.46 -15.21 9.83
CA MET A 287 12.66 -15.85 10.41
C MET A 287 13.94 -15.17 9.96
#